data_AF-A0A535MTH4-F1
#
_entry.id   AF-A0A535MTH4-F1
#
_cell.length_a   1.000
_cell.length_b   1.000
_cell.length_c   1.000
_cell.angle_alpha   90.00
_cell.angle_beta   90.00
_cell.angle_gamma   90.00
#
_symmetry.space_group_name_H-M   'P 1'
#
loop_
_entity.id
_entity.type
_entity.pdbx_description
1 polymer ?
#
loop_
_entity_poly.entity_id
_entity_poly.type
_entity_poly.pdbx_seq_one_letter_code
_entity_poly.pdbx_strand_id
1 'polypeptide(L)'
;MTVDLRRAPAPPAAGGRVPPHNLEAEASVLGSLMLDRNAIVRVADFLRPDDFYLDHHAQVFRAALNLYDRADPIDLLTLASELEKMLVLERIGGQVFLAELESRVPTAANVEYYGHLVEEAATKRKLISAGGRITALGFDDSTPAGQALDTAEGVIFNIAEGRITQDFVALKDILKTTWDQIEQIHKDQSVISGVPSGFNDLDAKTGGFQKSDLIIIAARPGVGKCLRANSLVDDPVTGARLTIEQFVRERRPIVYGLSPGGRIEWRHIGDWVDSGVQPCFAVTTQTGRRIEVTGHHPFLTVSGWQPLHDLVVGDAIAVPRALPSFGKESMDPQRARLLGYFIGDGGLSAGSPAFTNIDPVIIEDFKSIVSSHFPGCHVAQRGLSYFVAAWPRVRRLAVRERLAAYLHRVRRPIAKSPIIGWLTHFGLWGKKAEVKRFPDQVWRWNRETLRELLRALMSCDGSIFATQNGRPRIEFAVASEGLAKDVHHAFVRFGIVSRLYRKSERCWRVQITDSESVTRYQAEIGWIGEKANRFPQDLPQFRGNNGHLPIAVWKMVGQVASTRGLSWAKLAVASGERARTSKFETYNPRT
;
A
#
# COMPACT_ATOMS: atom_id res chain seq x y z
N MET A 1 40.52 45.26 26.99
CA MET A 1 39.27 45.44 27.76
C MET A 1 39.16 44.29 28.74
N THR A 2 39.45 44.52 30.01
CA THR A 2 39.34 43.54 31.10
C THR A 2 37.85 43.36 31.45
N VAL A 3 37.28 42.21 31.11
CA VAL A 3 35.91 41.86 31.51
C VAL A 3 35.95 41.42 32.98
N ASP A 4 35.39 42.26 33.86
CA ASP A 4 35.19 41.96 35.27
C ASP A 4 34.19 40.79 35.43
N LEU A 5 34.70 39.64 35.91
CA LEU A 5 33.94 38.40 36.08
C LEU A 5 33.09 38.38 37.36
N ARG A 6 33.20 39.41 38.21
CA ARG A 6 32.34 39.56 39.41
C ARG A 6 30.95 40.03 39.06
N ARG A 7 30.75 40.54 37.84
CA ARG A 7 29.46 41.06 37.38
C ARG A 7 28.60 39.90 36.89
N ALA A 8 27.44 39.70 37.53
CA ALA A 8 26.42 38.80 37.03
C ALA A 8 26.10 39.12 35.55
N PRO A 9 25.79 38.11 34.72
CA PRO A 9 25.45 38.35 33.32
C PRO A 9 24.32 39.39 33.21
N ALA A 10 24.46 40.35 32.28
CA ALA A 10 23.53 41.46 32.12
C ALA A 10 22.09 40.97 31.84
N PRO A 11 21.04 41.52 32.49
CA PRO A 11 19.67 41.08 32.24
C PRO A 11 19.10 41.79 31.02
N PRO A 12 18.49 41.05 30.08
CA PRO A 12 17.08 41.32 29.71
C PRO A 12 16.33 40.01 29.32
N ALA A 13 15.02 39.82 29.29
CA ALA A 13 13.76 40.52 29.60
C ALA A 13 12.75 39.37 29.89
N ALA A 14 11.86 39.42 30.90
CA ALA A 14 10.51 39.99 30.85
C ALA A 14 9.97 40.06 32.28
N GLY A 15 9.47 41.23 32.72
CA GLY A 15 8.73 41.37 33.98
C GLY A 15 9.53 41.51 35.28
N GLY A 16 10.80 41.95 35.25
CA GLY A 16 11.55 42.32 36.47
C GLY A 16 11.92 41.15 37.40
N ARG A 17 11.80 39.89 36.93
CA ARG A 17 12.20 38.69 37.68
C ARG A 17 13.65 38.31 37.39
N VAL A 18 14.41 38.02 38.45
CA VAL A 18 15.79 37.52 38.34
C VAL A 18 15.75 36.02 38.01
N PRO A 19 16.63 35.50 37.12
CA PRO A 19 16.70 34.06 36.84
C PRO A 19 16.90 33.22 38.11
N PRO A 20 16.31 32.01 38.23
CA PRO A 20 16.50 31.15 39.38
C PRO A 20 17.97 30.83 39.67
N HIS A 21 18.40 31.06 40.90
CA HIS A 21 19.75 30.85 41.38
C HIS A 21 19.75 30.55 42.89
N ASN A 22 20.81 29.92 43.39
CA ASN A 22 21.04 29.73 44.82
C ASN A 22 22.54 29.89 45.10
N LEU A 23 22.95 31.12 45.42
CA LEU A 23 24.37 31.45 45.61
C LEU A 23 24.98 30.77 46.83
N GLU A 24 24.16 30.50 47.86
CA GLU A 24 24.60 29.78 49.06
C GLU A 24 24.91 28.31 48.73
N ALA A 25 24.06 27.67 47.94
CA ALA A 25 24.30 26.30 47.46
C ALA A 25 25.54 26.23 46.56
N GLU A 26 25.71 27.18 45.63
CA GLU A 26 26.91 27.24 44.78
C GLU A 26 28.19 27.39 45.61
N ALA A 27 28.21 28.33 46.57
CA ALA A 27 29.36 28.51 47.45
C ALA A 27 29.62 27.29 48.33
N SER A 28 28.56 26.65 48.83
CA SER A 28 28.65 25.44 49.66
C SER A 28 29.20 24.24 48.88
N VAL A 29 28.83 24.08 47.60
CA VAL A 29 29.41 23.06 46.73
C VAL A 29 30.91 23.31 46.57
N LEU A 30 31.29 24.51 46.12
CA LEU A 30 32.70 24.82 45.84
C LEU A 30 33.59 24.72 47.08
N GLY A 31 33.14 25.22 48.22
CA GLY A 31 33.89 25.07 49.46
C GLY A 31 33.96 23.60 49.92
N SER A 32 32.91 22.80 49.72
CA SER A 32 32.94 21.37 50.07
C SER A 32 33.99 20.61 49.27
N LEU A 33 34.25 21.02 48.02
CA LEU A 33 35.31 20.44 47.19
C LEU A 33 36.72 20.69 47.75
N MET A 34 36.91 21.77 48.52
CA MET A 34 38.19 22.10 49.15
C MET A 34 38.39 21.37 50.49
N LEU A 35 37.29 21.03 51.17
CA LEU A 35 37.29 20.41 52.50
C LEU A 35 37.31 18.87 52.45
N ASP A 36 36.62 18.26 51.48
CA ASP A 36 36.55 16.81 51.32
C ASP A 36 37.01 16.38 49.91
N ARG A 37 38.12 15.63 49.85
CA ARG A 37 38.71 15.12 48.61
C ARG A 37 37.74 14.28 47.79
N ASN A 38 36.77 13.62 48.43
CA ASN A 38 35.77 12.77 47.75
C ASN A 38 34.51 13.55 47.33
N ALA A 39 34.38 14.82 47.72
CA ALA A 39 33.20 15.62 47.40
C ALA A 39 32.98 15.77 45.89
N ILE A 40 34.07 15.91 45.11
CA ILE A 40 34.00 16.03 43.66
C ILE A 40 33.38 14.80 43.00
N VAL A 41 33.70 13.59 43.49
CA VAL A 41 33.17 12.33 42.96
C VAL A 41 31.65 12.27 43.11
N ARG A 42 31.11 12.85 44.18
CA ARG A 42 29.66 12.86 44.45
C ARG A 42 28.87 13.84 43.58
N VAL A 43 29.53 14.78 42.90
CA VAL A 43 28.83 15.85 42.13
C VAL A 43 29.25 15.96 40.68
N ALA A 44 30.42 15.43 40.30
CA ALA A 44 30.94 15.51 38.93
C ALA A 44 30.04 14.80 37.91
N ASP A 45 29.28 13.78 38.34
CA ASP A 45 28.40 13.01 37.45
C ASP A 45 27.26 13.88 36.90
N PHE A 46 26.65 14.71 37.73
CA PHE A 46 25.43 15.45 37.37
C PHE A 46 25.59 16.98 37.29
N LEU A 47 26.65 17.57 37.85
CA LEU A 47 26.91 19.01 37.70
C LEU A 47 27.91 19.32 36.58
N ARG A 48 27.67 20.42 35.88
CA ARG A 48 28.58 21.00 34.90
C ARG A 48 28.93 22.46 35.28
N PRO A 49 30.07 23.01 34.82
CA PRO A 49 30.40 24.42 35.06
C PRO A 49 29.29 25.40 34.67
N ASP A 50 28.57 25.12 33.59
CA ASP A 50 27.49 25.99 33.08
C ASP A 50 26.21 25.97 33.95
N ASP A 51 26.14 25.07 34.95
CA ASP A 51 25.04 25.02 35.92
C ASP A 51 25.19 26.05 37.04
N PHE A 52 26.35 26.69 37.17
CA PHE A 52 26.56 27.80 38.11
C PHE A 52 26.04 29.12 37.52
N TYR A 53 25.34 29.91 38.33
CA TYR A 53 24.81 31.20 37.90
C TYR A 53 25.90 32.27 37.78
N LEU A 54 26.87 32.25 38.68
CA LEU A 54 28.01 33.17 38.67
C LEU A 54 29.17 32.57 37.87
N ASP A 55 29.66 33.31 36.86
CA ASP A 55 30.76 32.82 36.01
C ASP A 55 32.02 32.50 36.82
N HIS A 56 32.34 33.31 37.82
CA HIS A 56 33.49 33.02 38.68
C HIS A 56 33.33 31.71 39.48
N HIS A 57 32.11 31.31 39.88
CA HIS A 57 31.86 29.99 40.46
C HIS A 57 32.04 28.88 39.43
N ALA A 58 31.55 29.08 38.20
CA ALA A 58 31.74 28.15 37.09
C ALA A 58 33.24 27.90 36.79
N GLN A 59 34.07 28.95 36.84
CA GLN A 59 35.51 28.83 36.65
C GLN A 59 36.18 28.01 37.77
N VAL A 60 35.77 28.20 39.03
CA VAL A 60 36.28 27.39 40.15
C VAL A 60 35.90 25.92 39.99
N PHE A 61 34.65 25.63 39.62
CA PHE A 61 34.22 24.25 39.37
C PHE A 61 34.97 23.62 38.19
N ARG A 62 35.22 24.38 37.11
CA ARG A 62 36.01 23.94 35.97
C ARG A 62 37.45 23.61 36.36
N ALA A 63 38.08 24.43 37.22
CA ALA A 63 39.40 24.14 37.75
C ALA A 63 39.40 22.87 38.63
N ALA A 64 38.34 22.65 39.43
CA ALA A 64 38.17 21.44 40.22
C ALA A 64 38.04 20.18 39.33
N LEU A 65 37.28 20.25 38.23
CA LEU A 65 37.20 19.16 37.25
C LEU A 65 38.54 18.89 36.57
N ASN A 66 39.30 19.92 36.17
CA ASN A 66 40.62 19.73 35.57
C ASN A 66 41.61 19.01 36.52
N LEU A 67 41.56 19.33 37.82
CA LEU A 67 42.36 18.65 38.84
C LEU A 67 41.88 17.20 39.03
N TYR A 68 40.56 17.00 39.07
CA TYR A 68 39.95 15.67 39.17
C TYR A 68 40.35 14.76 38.00
N ASP A 69 40.29 15.25 36.77
CA ASP A 69 40.65 14.51 35.56
C ASP A 69 42.13 14.08 35.56
N ARG A 70 43.00 14.83 36.25
CA ARG A 70 44.42 14.50 36.45
C ARG A 70 44.70 13.72 37.73
N ALA A 71 43.65 13.37 38.49
CA ALA A 71 43.72 12.74 39.81
C ALA A 71 44.55 13.54 40.85
N ASP A 72 44.66 14.86 40.66
CA ASP A 72 45.29 15.76 41.62
C ASP A 72 44.34 16.00 42.81
N PRO A 73 44.85 16.17 44.05
CA PRO A 73 44.00 16.59 45.18
C PRO A 73 43.39 17.97 44.91
N ILE A 74 42.15 18.16 45.38
CA ILE A 74 41.43 19.43 45.28
C ILE A 74 41.42 20.04 46.67
N ASP A 75 42.19 21.10 46.85
CA ASP A 75 42.31 21.92 48.05
C ASP A 75 42.53 23.38 47.64
N LEU A 76 42.54 24.31 48.61
CA LEU A 76 42.68 25.74 48.32
C LEU A 76 43.94 26.07 47.50
N LEU A 77 45.07 25.41 47.80
CA LEU A 77 46.35 25.68 47.16
C LEU A 77 46.40 25.18 45.72
N THR A 78 45.94 23.94 45.51
CA THR A 78 45.89 23.28 44.20
C THR A 78 44.89 23.95 43.26
N LEU A 79 43.71 24.34 43.77
CA LEU A 79 42.74 25.14 43.01
C LEU A 79 43.29 26.51 42.65
N ALA A 80 43.95 27.21 43.59
CA ALA A 80 44.57 28.50 43.29
C ALA A 80 45.62 28.36 42.19
N SER A 81 46.48 27.34 42.26
CA SER A 81 47.50 27.08 41.23
C SER A 81 46.86 26.77 39.87
N GLU A 82 45.77 26.01 39.84
CA GLU A 82 45.08 25.69 38.58
C GLU A 82 44.38 26.92 37.99
N LEU A 83 43.74 27.74 38.81
CA LEU A 83 43.10 28.99 38.39
C LEU A 83 44.12 30.03 37.91
N GLU A 84 45.34 30.01 38.44
CA GLU A 84 46.47 30.82 37.99
C GLU A 84 46.96 30.34 36.61
N LYS A 85 47.12 29.03 36.40
CA LYS A 85 47.43 28.45 35.08
C LYS A 85 46.35 28.77 34.05
N MET A 86 45.08 28.80 34.46
CA MET A 86 43.95 29.20 33.63
C MET A 86 43.88 30.73 33.40
N LEU A 87 44.76 31.52 34.00
CA LEU A 87 44.82 32.99 33.91
C LEU A 87 43.52 33.69 34.39
N VAL A 88 42.81 33.09 35.35
CA VAL A 88 41.53 33.60 35.88
C VAL A 88 41.54 33.90 37.37
N LEU A 89 42.56 33.47 38.13
CA LEU A 89 42.65 33.64 39.59
C LEU A 89 42.42 35.10 40.05
N GLU A 90 43.14 36.05 39.45
CA GLU A 90 42.97 37.48 39.77
C GLU A 90 41.57 38.01 39.43
N ARG A 91 40.95 37.45 38.38
CA ARG A 91 39.64 37.89 37.89
C ARG A 91 38.49 37.45 38.80
N ILE A 92 38.63 36.31 39.48
CA ILE A 92 37.62 35.79 40.40
C ILE A 92 37.74 36.37 41.83
N GLY A 93 38.81 37.12 42.13
CA GLY A 93 39.04 37.71 43.46
C GLY A 93 40.26 37.18 44.22
N GLY A 94 41.11 36.41 43.55
CA GLY A 94 42.35 35.87 44.13
C GLY A 94 42.10 34.75 45.16
N GLN A 95 43.16 34.38 45.88
CA GLN A 95 43.08 33.32 46.91
C GLN A 95 42.12 33.65 48.05
N VAL A 96 41.93 34.95 48.35
CA VAL A 96 41.00 35.42 49.40
C VAL A 96 39.58 34.95 49.10
N PHE A 97 39.16 34.98 47.84
CA PHE A 97 37.83 34.52 47.44
C PHE A 97 37.63 33.01 47.68
N LEU A 98 38.66 32.19 47.42
CA LEU A 98 38.59 30.75 47.67
C LEU A 98 38.48 30.45 49.17
N ALA A 99 39.24 31.17 50.01
CA ALA A 99 39.13 31.08 51.47
C ALA A 99 37.73 31.48 51.97
N GLU A 100 37.11 32.50 51.35
CA GLU A 100 35.73 32.87 51.67
C GLU A 100 34.74 31.75 51.32
N LEU A 101 34.87 31.10 50.17
CA LEU A 101 34.02 29.97 49.78
C LEU A 101 34.15 28.79 50.74
N GLU A 102 35.38 28.47 51.13
CA GLU A 102 35.69 27.43 52.12
C GLU A 102 35.00 27.71 53.46
N SER A 103 35.03 28.97 53.92
CA SER A 103 34.44 29.36 55.21
C SER A 103 32.90 29.35 55.25
N ARG A 104 32.23 29.31 54.09
CA ARG A 104 30.76 29.36 53.98
C ARG A 104 30.08 27.99 54.06
N VAL A 105 30.83 26.90 54.07
CA VAL A 105 30.29 25.53 54.03
C VAL A 105 29.80 25.10 55.42
N PRO A 106 28.52 24.76 55.60
CA PRO A 106 28.04 24.26 56.89
C PRO A 106 28.56 22.84 57.20
N THR A 107 28.57 21.96 56.20
CA THR A 107 29.17 20.62 56.26
C THR A 107 29.46 20.08 54.86
N ALA A 108 30.67 19.57 54.65
CA ALA A 108 31.07 18.97 53.37
C ALA A 108 30.34 17.65 53.05
N ALA A 109 29.73 17.01 54.07
CA ALA A 109 28.99 15.76 53.91
C ALA A 109 27.75 15.91 53.03
N ASN A 110 27.13 17.10 52.99
CA ASN A 110 25.88 17.35 52.25
C ASN A 110 26.12 17.94 50.85
N VAL A 111 27.34 17.81 50.31
CA VAL A 111 27.69 18.38 48.98
C VAL A 111 26.75 17.94 47.86
N GLU A 112 26.26 16.70 47.89
CA GLU A 112 25.32 16.15 46.91
C GLU A 112 23.96 16.88 46.96
N TYR A 113 23.46 17.15 48.17
CA TYR A 113 22.23 17.94 48.37
C TYR A 113 22.38 19.37 47.85
N TYR A 114 23.50 20.06 48.18
CA TYR A 114 23.76 21.40 47.66
C TYR A 114 23.93 21.37 46.13
N GLY A 115 24.54 20.31 45.59
CA GLY A 115 24.66 20.10 44.16
C GLY A 115 23.31 20.02 43.46
N HIS A 116 22.36 19.22 43.97
CA HIS A 116 21.03 19.14 43.38
C HIS A 116 20.26 20.47 43.44
N LEU A 117 20.48 21.32 44.45
CA LEU A 117 19.89 22.66 44.48
C LEU A 117 20.43 23.56 43.34
N VAL A 118 21.72 23.45 43.02
CA VAL A 118 22.34 24.16 41.88
C VAL A 118 21.80 23.60 40.56
N GLU A 119 21.74 22.28 40.42
CA GLU A 119 21.18 21.57 39.25
C GLU A 119 19.72 21.95 38.98
N GLU A 120 18.89 21.99 40.03
CA GLU A 120 17.47 22.37 39.92
C GLU A 120 17.33 23.82 39.43
N ALA A 121 18.12 24.74 39.99
CA ALA A 121 18.15 26.12 39.56
C ALA A 121 18.62 26.25 38.10
N ALA A 122 19.66 25.53 37.70
CA ALA A 122 20.17 25.50 36.33
C ALA A 122 19.13 24.96 35.34
N THR A 123 18.42 23.89 35.71
CA THR A 123 17.35 23.31 34.90
C THR A 123 16.22 24.32 34.68
N LYS A 124 15.82 25.04 35.73
CA LYS A 124 14.83 26.13 35.60
C LYS A 124 15.32 27.25 34.69
N ARG A 125 16.61 27.62 34.73
CA ARG A 125 17.20 28.60 33.79
C ARG A 125 17.19 28.09 32.34
N LYS A 126 17.55 26.83 32.09
CA LYS A 126 17.49 26.19 30.77
C LYS A 126 16.06 26.19 30.23
N LEU A 127 15.07 25.90 31.07
CA LEU A 127 13.64 25.96 30.72
C LEU A 127 13.18 27.38 30.35
N ILE A 128 13.60 28.41 31.09
CA ILE A 128 13.29 29.81 30.76
C ILE A 128 13.89 30.18 29.40
N SER A 129 15.14 29.81 29.14
CA SER A 129 15.81 30.03 27.85
C SER A 129 15.09 29.32 26.69
N ALA A 130 14.69 28.06 26.90
CA ALA A 130 13.88 27.31 25.94
C ALA A 130 12.53 28.00 25.66
N GLY A 131 11.84 28.47 26.70
CA GLY A 131 10.59 29.23 26.54
C GLY A 131 10.78 30.50 25.70
N GLY A 132 11.89 31.22 25.88
CA GLY A 132 12.24 32.38 25.04
C GLY A 132 12.47 31.99 23.58
N ARG A 133 13.18 30.89 23.32
CA ARG A 133 13.43 30.38 21.96
C ARG A 133 12.14 29.91 21.28
N ILE A 134 11.28 29.18 21.99
CA ILE A 134 9.98 28.72 21.49
C ILE A 134 9.06 29.91 21.20
N THR A 135 9.08 30.94 22.06
CA THR A 135 8.34 32.17 21.82
C THR A 135 8.82 32.87 20.55
N ALA A 136 10.15 32.97 20.34
CA ALA A 136 10.71 33.54 19.12
C ALA A 136 10.32 32.77 17.86
N LEU A 137 10.28 31.43 17.91
CA LEU A 137 9.79 30.59 16.81
C LEU A 137 8.32 30.86 16.48
N GLY A 138 7.49 31.17 17.48
CA GLY A 138 6.08 31.50 17.27
C GLY A 138 5.83 32.84 16.59
N PHE A 139 6.80 33.76 16.61
CA PHE A 139 6.76 35.04 15.90
C PHE A 139 7.50 35.01 14.55
N ASP A 140 8.15 33.91 14.20
CA ASP A 140 8.88 33.76 12.94
C ASP A 140 7.95 33.28 11.82
N ASP A 141 7.44 34.21 11.02
CA ASP A 141 6.57 33.93 9.88
C ASP A 141 7.28 33.16 8.74
N SER A 142 8.61 33.02 8.76
CA SER A 142 9.37 32.32 7.72
C SER A 142 9.39 30.80 7.90
N THR A 143 9.07 30.31 9.09
CA THR A 143 9.11 28.89 9.43
C THR A 143 7.70 28.28 9.42
N PRO A 144 7.42 27.22 8.62
CA PRO A 144 6.13 26.55 8.65
C PRO A 144 5.77 26.01 10.04
N ALA A 145 4.51 26.13 10.45
CA ALA A 145 4.05 25.75 11.79
C ALA A 145 4.43 24.30 12.21
N GLY A 146 4.43 23.35 11.27
CA GLY A 146 4.86 21.97 11.55
C GLY A 146 6.33 21.88 11.95
N GLN A 147 7.23 22.57 11.23
CA GLN A 147 8.66 22.58 11.56
C GLN A 147 8.94 23.35 12.85
N ALA A 148 8.17 24.40 13.14
CA ALA A 148 8.26 25.12 14.41
C ALA A 148 7.87 24.23 15.61
N LEU A 149 6.84 23.39 15.46
CA LEU A 149 6.43 22.39 16.47
C LEU A 149 7.51 21.33 16.67
N ASP A 150 8.03 20.74 15.60
CA ASP A 150 9.10 19.72 15.69
C ASP A 150 10.35 20.28 16.39
N THR A 151 10.71 21.54 16.08
CA THR A 151 11.86 22.22 16.72
C THR A 151 11.60 22.51 18.19
N ALA A 152 10.37 22.91 18.54
CA ALA A 152 9.98 23.14 19.93
C ALA A 152 10.01 21.84 20.76
N GLU A 153 9.53 20.72 20.19
CA GLU A 153 9.61 19.39 20.83
C GLU A 153 11.06 19.00 21.09
N GLY A 154 11.95 19.16 20.10
CA GLY A 154 13.38 18.86 20.28
C GLY A 154 14.06 19.71 21.36
N VAL A 155 13.71 21.00 21.48
CA VAL A 155 14.27 21.88 22.52
C VAL A 155 13.84 21.44 23.93
N ILE A 156 12.58 21.02 24.12
CA ILE A 156 12.10 20.51 25.41
C ILE A 156 12.70 19.13 25.71
N PHE A 157 12.77 18.26 24.70
CA PHE A 157 13.33 16.92 24.85
C PHE A 157 14.80 16.94 25.32
N ASN A 158 15.63 17.81 24.74
CA ASN A 158 17.04 17.95 25.14
C ASN A 158 17.23 18.38 26.60
N ILE A 159 16.26 19.09 27.20
CA ILE A 159 16.29 19.43 28.63
C ILE A 159 15.97 18.20 29.49
N ALA A 160 15.09 17.31 29.01
CA ALA A 160 14.73 16.08 29.71
C ALA A 160 15.84 15.01 29.63
N GLU A 161 16.55 14.91 28.51
CA GLU A 161 17.60 13.90 28.29
C GLU A 161 18.86 14.16 29.12
N GLY A 162 19.18 15.42 29.42
CA GLY A 162 20.31 15.80 30.30
C GLY A 162 20.19 15.29 31.74
N ARG A 163 19.08 14.64 32.11
CA ARG A 163 18.80 14.06 33.43
C ARG A 163 19.12 12.56 33.53
N ILE A 164 19.48 11.90 32.43
CA ILE A 164 19.77 10.46 32.42
C ILE A 164 21.26 10.25 32.65
N THR A 165 21.67 10.24 33.93
CA THR A 165 22.94 9.60 34.32
C THR A 165 22.73 8.09 34.29
N GLN A 166 23.51 7.39 33.46
CA GLN A 166 23.56 5.93 33.45
C GLN A 166 24.25 5.45 34.74
N ASP A 167 23.49 4.85 35.66
CA ASP A 167 24.05 4.15 36.81
C ASP A 167 24.80 2.89 36.34
N PHE A 168 26.07 2.75 36.72
CA PHE A 168 26.83 1.52 36.50
C PHE A 168 26.35 0.43 37.47
N VAL A 169 25.96 -0.72 36.93
CA VAL A 169 25.57 -1.91 37.71
C VAL A 169 26.78 -2.85 37.85
N ALA A 170 27.03 -3.38 39.05
CA ALA A 170 28.14 -4.30 39.28
C ALA A 170 27.94 -5.62 38.50
N LEU A 171 28.99 -6.10 37.83
CA LEU A 171 28.94 -7.27 36.95
C LEU A 171 28.37 -8.53 37.64
N LYS A 172 28.66 -8.71 38.94
CA LYS A 172 28.15 -9.84 39.74
C LYS A 172 26.61 -9.86 39.82
N ASP A 173 25.98 -8.68 39.82
CA ASP A 173 24.54 -8.54 39.96
C ASP A 173 23.87 -8.80 38.61
N ILE A 174 24.51 -8.37 37.51
CA ILE A 174 24.10 -8.71 36.13
C ILE A 174 24.22 -10.22 35.88
N LEU A 175 25.35 -10.83 36.25
CA LEU A 175 25.61 -12.25 35.99
C LEU A 175 24.56 -13.17 36.59
N LYS A 176 24.06 -12.84 37.79
CA LYS A 176 23.00 -13.62 38.43
C LYS A 176 21.69 -13.54 37.62
N THR A 177 21.27 -12.33 37.24
CA THR A 177 20.06 -12.12 36.44
C THR A 177 20.18 -12.74 35.05
N THR A 178 21.34 -12.64 34.40
CA THR A 178 21.60 -13.25 33.10
C THR A 178 21.60 -14.78 33.19
N TRP A 179 22.13 -15.36 34.26
CA TRP A 179 22.12 -16.82 34.46
C TRP A 179 20.70 -17.36 34.65
N ASP A 180 19.88 -16.67 35.46
CA ASP A 180 18.47 -17.02 35.67
C ASP A 180 17.67 -16.97 34.34
N GLN A 181 17.95 -15.98 33.48
CA GLN A 181 17.34 -15.88 32.14
C GLN A 181 17.78 -17.01 31.20
N ILE A 182 19.06 -17.38 31.21
CA ILE A 182 19.59 -18.50 30.40
C ILE A 182 18.95 -19.82 30.83
N GLU A 183 18.80 -20.04 32.14
CA GLU A 183 18.18 -21.25 32.68
C GLU A 183 16.69 -21.34 32.30
N GLN A 184 16.00 -20.20 32.28
CA GLN A 184 14.60 -20.11 31.87
C GLN A 184 14.43 -20.43 30.37
N ILE A 185 15.30 -19.89 29.51
CA ILE A 185 15.33 -20.20 28.06
C ILE A 185 15.63 -21.68 27.79
N HIS A 186 16.45 -22.32 28.63
CA HIS A 186 16.79 -23.74 28.47
C HIS A 186 15.65 -24.68 28.93
N LYS A 187 14.86 -24.27 29.92
CA LYS A 187 13.72 -25.03 30.45
C LYS A 187 12.50 -25.01 29.51
N ASP A 188 12.26 -23.90 28.83
CA ASP A 188 11.19 -23.77 27.83
C ASP A 188 11.66 -24.32 26.46
N GLN A 189 11.59 -25.65 26.29
CA GLN A 189 12.00 -26.37 25.06
C GLN A 189 11.20 -26.03 23.78
N SER A 190 10.45 -24.93 23.74
CA SER A 190 9.77 -24.48 22.52
C SER A 190 9.66 -22.96 22.38
N VAL A 191 10.43 -22.48 21.40
CA VAL A 191 10.03 -21.53 20.35
C VAL A 191 9.92 -20.07 20.77
N ILE A 192 11.02 -19.34 20.51
CA ILE A 192 11.12 -17.87 20.40
C ILE A 192 11.23 -17.15 21.76
N SER A 193 12.44 -16.70 22.11
CA SER A 193 12.71 -15.92 23.34
C SER A 193 12.16 -14.49 23.27
N GLY A 194 11.98 -13.96 22.06
CA GLY A 194 11.45 -12.64 21.78
C GLY A 194 9.96 -12.66 21.38
N VAL A 195 9.47 -11.51 20.92
CA VAL A 195 8.13 -11.40 20.33
C VAL A 195 8.16 -12.05 18.93
N PRO A 196 7.29 -13.03 18.62
CA PRO A 196 7.31 -13.71 17.34
C PRO A 196 6.95 -12.75 16.19
N SER A 197 7.72 -12.78 15.11
CA SER A 197 7.46 -11.99 13.90
C SER A 197 6.30 -12.56 13.07
N GLY A 198 5.97 -13.84 13.27
CA GLY A 198 4.97 -14.56 12.50
C GLY A 198 5.53 -15.26 11.24
N PHE A 199 6.84 -15.14 11.00
CA PHE A 199 7.57 -15.88 9.98
C PHE A 199 8.50 -16.91 10.64
N ASN A 200 8.14 -18.20 10.56
CA ASN A 200 8.82 -19.27 11.29
C ASN A 200 10.33 -19.37 11.00
N ASP A 201 10.74 -19.06 9.77
CA ASP A 201 12.12 -19.08 9.31
C ASP A 201 12.95 -17.90 9.83
N LEU A 202 12.34 -16.72 9.91
CA LEU A 202 12.95 -15.54 10.53
C LEU A 202 13.04 -15.74 12.04
N ASP A 203 11.96 -16.20 12.67
CA ASP A 203 11.89 -16.44 14.11
C ASP A 203 12.86 -17.54 14.58
N ALA A 204 13.11 -18.57 13.75
CA ALA A 204 14.13 -19.57 14.03
C ALA A 204 15.55 -19.00 13.99
N LYS A 205 15.80 -17.96 13.18
CA LYS A 205 17.11 -17.32 13.06
C LYS A 205 17.35 -16.22 14.10
N THR A 206 16.30 -15.49 14.47
CA THR A 206 16.40 -14.36 15.41
C THR A 206 15.97 -14.71 16.82
N GLY A 207 15.34 -15.88 17.02
CA GLY A 207 14.67 -16.21 18.29
C GLY A 207 13.49 -15.28 18.59
N GLY A 208 12.93 -14.61 17.56
CA GLY A 208 11.95 -13.53 17.70
C GLY A 208 12.57 -12.15 17.84
N PHE A 209 11.72 -11.14 18.00
CA PHE A 209 12.11 -9.76 18.24
C PHE A 209 12.37 -9.54 19.73
N GLN A 210 13.64 -9.33 20.11
CA GLN A 210 14.01 -9.24 21.52
C GLN A 210 13.62 -7.88 22.10
N LYS A 211 13.33 -7.86 23.40
CA LYS A 211 13.09 -6.60 24.12
C LYS A 211 14.39 -5.80 24.16
N SER A 212 14.28 -4.50 23.88
CA SER A 212 15.39 -3.53 23.81
C SER A 212 16.20 -3.54 22.50
N ASP A 213 15.87 -4.39 21.53
CA ASP A 213 16.46 -4.31 20.19
C ASP A 213 15.85 -3.15 19.39
N LEU A 214 16.69 -2.32 18.77
CA LEU A 214 16.26 -1.44 17.69
C LEU A 214 16.30 -2.23 16.36
N ILE A 215 15.13 -2.71 15.93
CA ILE A 215 15.02 -3.51 14.70
C ILE A 215 14.81 -2.58 13.50
N ILE A 216 15.89 -2.30 12.77
CA ILE A 216 15.85 -1.47 11.57
C ILE A 216 15.61 -2.35 10.34
N ILE A 217 14.41 -2.25 9.76
CA ILE A 217 14.09 -2.88 8.48
C ILE A 217 14.44 -1.90 7.37
N ALA A 218 15.72 -1.90 7.00
CA ALA A 218 16.21 -1.08 5.89
C ALA A 218 16.09 -1.87 4.58
N ALA A 219 15.51 -1.22 3.58
CA ALA A 219 15.52 -1.70 2.21
C ALA A 219 15.74 -0.51 1.28
N ARG A 220 16.51 -0.71 0.20
CA ARG A 220 16.69 0.35 -0.81
C ARG A 220 15.32 0.70 -1.42
N PRO A 221 15.02 1.97 -1.77
CA PRO A 221 13.96 2.25 -2.73
C PRO A 221 14.17 1.35 -3.96
N GLY A 222 13.20 0.49 -4.28
CA GLY A 222 13.37 -0.52 -5.35
C GLY A 222 14.07 -1.83 -4.92
N VAL A 223 13.76 -2.40 -3.75
CA VAL A 223 14.11 -3.80 -3.37
C VAL A 223 13.61 -4.90 -4.35
N GLY A 224 13.11 -4.54 -5.53
CA GLY A 224 12.90 -5.44 -6.66
C GLY A 224 11.52 -6.08 -6.75
N LYS A 225 10.48 -5.49 -6.15
CA LYS A 225 9.09 -5.99 -6.22
C LYS A 225 8.27 -5.10 -7.13
N CYS A 226 8.49 -5.21 -8.44
CA CYS A 226 7.92 -4.31 -9.43
C CYS A 226 7.15 -5.11 -10.49
N LEU A 227 6.08 -4.52 -10.97
CA LEU A 227 5.32 -4.99 -12.12
C LEU A 227 5.76 -4.15 -13.32
N ARG A 228 5.65 -4.71 -14.53
CA ARG A 228 5.93 -3.95 -15.76
C ARG A 228 4.98 -2.75 -15.89
N ALA A 229 5.49 -1.62 -16.38
CA ALA A 229 4.76 -0.35 -16.51
C ALA A 229 3.39 -0.48 -17.23
N ASN A 230 3.31 -1.33 -18.26
CA ASN A 230 2.08 -1.58 -19.04
C ASN A 230 1.13 -2.63 -18.41
N SER A 231 1.45 -3.15 -17.23
CA SER A 231 0.56 -4.07 -16.50
C SER A 231 -0.74 -3.35 -16.16
N LEU A 232 -1.87 -4.00 -16.39
CA LEU A 232 -3.18 -3.41 -16.15
C LEU A 232 -3.63 -3.65 -14.71
N VAL A 233 -4.18 -2.60 -14.11
CA VAL A 233 -4.75 -2.57 -12.76
C VAL A 233 -6.18 -2.02 -12.87
N ASP A 234 -7.12 -2.64 -12.18
CA ASP A 234 -8.48 -2.12 -12.05
C ASP A 234 -8.51 -1.00 -11.00
N ASP A 235 -8.97 0.18 -11.39
CA ASP A 235 -9.23 1.30 -10.47
C ASP A 235 -10.50 1.01 -9.64
N PRO A 236 -10.38 0.89 -8.31
CA PRO A 236 -11.53 0.61 -7.46
C PRO A 236 -12.61 1.71 -7.47
N VAL A 237 -12.23 2.95 -7.79
CA VAL A 237 -13.13 4.10 -7.73
C VAL A 237 -13.97 4.21 -9.01
N THR A 238 -13.31 4.13 -10.18
CA THR A 238 -13.97 4.35 -11.47
C THR A 238 -14.35 3.05 -12.18
N GLY A 239 -13.76 1.92 -11.79
CA GLY A 239 -13.81 0.66 -12.54
C GLY A 239 -12.94 0.64 -13.79
N ALA A 240 -12.24 1.73 -14.13
CA ALA A 240 -11.37 1.76 -15.30
C ALA A 240 -10.20 0.74 -15.19
N ARG A 241 -9.69 0.29 -16.33
CA ARG A 241 -8.44 -0.49 -16.37
C ARG A 241 -7.32 0.44 -16.83
N LEU A 242 -6.40 0.74 -15.94
CA LEU A 242 -5.28 1.63 -16.21
C LEU A 242 -3.98 0.84 -16.12
N THR A 243 -2.98 1.27 -16.87
CA THR A 243 -1.61 0.77 -16.71
C THR A 243 -1.03 1.24 -15.37
N ILE A 244 -0.04 0.53 -14.86
CA ILE A 244 0.71 0.96 -13.66
C ILE A 244 1.37 2.32 -13.89
N GLU A 245 1.89 2.56 -15.09
CA GLU A 245 2.42 3.87 -15.48
C GLU A 245 1.38 4.99 -15.31
N GLN A 246 0.13 4.75 -15.74
CA GLN A 246 -0.96 5.71 -15.52
C GLN A 246 -1.28 5.88 -14.04
N PHE A 247 -1.31 4.79 -13.26
CA PHE A 247 -1.52 4.86 -11.80
C PHE A 247 -0.46 5.72 -11.10
N VAL A 248 0.81 5.56 -11.50
CA VAL A 248 1.97 6.32 -10.98
C VAL A 248 1.89 7.78 -11.41
N ARG A 249 1.72 8.05 -12.71
CA ARG A 249 1.67 9.41 -13.26
C ARG A 249 0.49 10.22 -12.71
N GLU A 250 -0.66 9.59 -12.57
CA GLU A 250 -1.89 10.24 -12.09
C GLU A 250 -2.03 10.19 -10.57
N ARG A 251 -1.05 9.60 -9.85
CA ARG A 251 -1.03 9.42 -8.39
C ARG A 251 -2.38 8.91 -7.85
N ARG A 252 -2.88 7.83 -8.44
CA ARG A 252 -4.16 7.22 -8.05
C ARG A 252 -4.07 6.70 -6.61
N PRO A 253 -4.93 7.15 -5.67
CA PRO A 253 -4.72 6.97 -4.23
C PRO A 253 -5.10 5.59 -3.68
N ILE A 254 -5.83 4.77 -4.46
CA ILE A 254 -6.44 3.54 -3.96
C ILE A 254 -6.24 2.41 -4.98
N VAL A 255 -5.96 1.21 -4.49
CA VAL A 255 -5.87 -0.04 -5.27
C VAL A 255 -6.61 -1.18 -4.57
N TYR A 256 -6.96 -2.23 -5.31
CA TYR A 256 -7.39 -3.48 -4.69
C TYR A 256 -6.20 -4.17 -4.02
N GLY A 257 -6.31 -4.46 -2.74
CA GLY A 257 -5.40 -5.30 -1.98
C GLY A 257 -6.08 -6.56 -1.46
N LEU A 258 -5.30 -7.38 -0.76
CA LEU A 258 -5.77 -8.59 -0.10
C LEU A 258 -5.69 -8.40 1.41
N SER A 259 -6.77 -8.69 2.12
CA SER A 259 -6.77 -8.74 3.58
C SER A 259 -6.04 -10.00 4.09
N PRO A 260 -5.60 -10.06 5.36
CA PRO A 260 -5.03 -11.29 5.94
C PRO A 260 -5.97 -12.51 5.83
N GLY A 261 -7.28 -12.28 5.81
CA GLY A 261 -8.29 -13.31 5.61
C GLY A 261 -8.56 -13.68 4.14
N GLY A 262 -7.75 -13.19 3.19
CA GLY A 262 -7.88 -13.51 1.77
C GLY A 262 -9.04 -12.79 1.06
N ARG A 263 -9.62 -11.75 1.67
CA ARG A 263 -10.67 -10.94 1.04
C ARG A 263 -10.08 -9.80 0.23
N ILE A 264 -10.65 -9.54 -0.94
CA ILE A 264 -10.26 -8.38 -1.75
C ILE A 264 -10.91 -7.14 -1.16
N GLU A 265 -10.11 -6.12 -0.86
CA GLU A 265 -10.56 -4.86 -0.28
C GLU A 265 -9.76 -3.68 -0.82
N TRP A 266 -10.25 -2.47 -0.59
CA TRP A 266 -9.56 -1.25 -1.01
C TRP A 266 -8.40 -0.96 -0.06
N ARG A 267 -7.28 -0.51 -0.62
CA ARG A 267 -6.08 -0.09 0.11
C ARG A 267 -5.59 1.25 -0.41
N HIS A 268 -5.18 2.11 0.51
CA HIS A 268 -4.49 3.35 0.17
C HIS A 268 -3.07 3.06 -0.31
N ILE A 269 -2.69 3.72 -1.40
CA ILE A 269 -1.32 3.68 -1.91
C ILE A 269 -0.49 4.67 -1.09
N GLY A 270 0.60 4.19 -0.48
CA GLY A 270 1.52 5.02 0.29
C GLY A 270 2.50 5.82 -0.57
N ASP A 271 2.92 5.26 -1.71
CA ASP A 271 3.86 5.91 -2.62
C ASP A 271 3.77 5.33 -4.06
N TRP A 272 4.24 6.09 -5.06
CA TRP A 272 4.27 5.72 -6.47
C TRP A 272 5.70 5.75 -7.00
N VAL A 273 6.31 4.56 -7.04
CA VAL A 273 7.74 4.42 -7.31
C VAL A 273 7.97 3.91 -8.73
N ASP A 274 8.75 4.66 -9.51
CA ASP A 274 9.38 4.15 -10.73
C ASP A 274 10.73 3.52 -10.37
N SER A 275 10.89 2.23 -10.67
CA SER A 275 12.12 1.47 -10.39
C SER A 275 13.07 1.36 -11.59
N GLY A 276 12.78 2.12 -12.65
CA GLY A 276 13.57 2.16 -13.88
C GLY A 276 13.52 0.86 -14.67
N VAL A 277 14.54 0.64 -15.48
CA VAL A 277 14.65 -0.55 -16.33
C VAL A 277 15.22 -1.71 -15.52
N GLN A 278 14.45 -2.81 -15.43
CA GLN A 278 14.81 -4.01 -14.70
C GLN A 278 14.54 -5.27 -15.55
N PRO A 279 15.27 -6.37 -15.35
CA PRO A 279 14.90 -7.66 -15.92
C PRO A 279 13.53 -8.12 -15.42
N CYS A 280 12.64 -8.44 -16.37
CA CYS A 280 11.30 -8.93 -16.08
C CYS A 280 11.09 -10.34 -16.64
N PHE A 281 10.34 -11.15 -15.90
CA PHE A 281 9.98 -12.51 -16.22
C PHE A 281 8.47 -12.59 -16.45
N ALA A 282 8.07 -13.34 -17.47
CA ALA A 282 6.66 -13.55 -17.78
C ALA A 282 6.13 -14.77 -17.03
N VAL A 283 5.19 -14.55 -16.11
CA VAL A 283 4.48 -15.59 -15.37
C VAL A 283 3.16 -15.83 -16.06
N THR A 284 2.88 -17.08 -16.44
CA THR A 284 1.61 -17.47 -17.07
C THR A 284 0.97 -18.60 -16.29
N THR A 285 -0.26 -18.40 -15.83
CA THR A 285 -1.02 -19.43 -15.11
C THR A 285 -1.64 -20.43 -16.08
N GLN A 286 -1.98 -21.62 -15.58
CA GLN A 286 -2.72 -22.62 -16.36
C GLN A 286 -4.09 -22.09 -16.86
N THR A 287 -4.69 -21.15 -16.11
CA THR A 287 -5.94 -20.48 -16.48
C THR A 287 -5.76 -19.41 -17.56
N GLY A 288 -4.53 -19.10 -17.97
CA GLY A 288 -4.22 -18.16 -19.05
C GLY A 288 -3.99 -16.73 -18.61
N ARG A 289 -3.93 -16.46 -17.30
CA ARG A 289 -3.53 -15.13 -16.78
C ARG A 289 -2.03 -14.99 -16.97
N ARG A 290 -1.60 -13.83 -17.48
CA ARG A 290 -0.19 -13.53 -17.72
C ARG A 290 0.16 -12.19 -17.09
N ILE A 291 1.29 -12.14 -16.41
CA ILE A 291 1.86 -10.93 -15.81
C ILE A 291 3.37 -10.92 -16.00
N GLU A 292 3.96 -9.74 -16.12
CA GLU A 292 5.41 -9.56 -16.29
C GLU A 292 5.95 -8.80 -15.08
N VAL A 293 6.88 -9.41 -14.37
CA VAL A 293 7.33 -8.96 -13.04
C VAL A 293 8.82 -9.16 -12.85
N THR A 294 9.42 -8.45 -11.90
CA THR A 294 10.80 -8.67 -11.47
C THR A 294 10.95 -9.98 -10.68
N GLY A 295 12.17 -10.55 -10.65
CA GLY A 295 12.42 -11.85 -10.00
C GLY A 295 12.13 -11.90 -8.50
N HIS A 296 12.14 -10.77 -7.79
CA HIS A 296 11.79 -10.72 -6.35
C HIS A 296 10.31 -10.44 -6.09
N HIS A 297 9.47 -10.29 -7.12
CA HIS A 297 8.05 -10.01 -6.94
C HIS A 297 7.34 -11.21 -6.27
N PRO A 298 6.68 -11.01 -5.11
CA PRO A 298 6.07 -12.09 -4.37
C PRO A 298 4.72 -12.50 -4.95
N PHE A 299 4.47 -13.79 -4.97
CA PHE A 299 3.16 -14.38 -5.24
C PHE A 299 2.68 -15.12 -3.99
N LEU A 300 1.39 -15.04 -3.73
CA LEU A 300 0.78 -15.79 -2.64
C LEU A 300 0.60 -17.25 -3.07
N THR A 301 1.30 -18.16 -2.41
CA THR A 301 1.20 -19.61 -2.60
C THR A 301 0.45 -20.26 -1.43
N VAL A 302 0.35 -21.59 -1.45
CA VAL A 302 -0.25 -22.37 -0.35
C VAL A 302 0.54 -22.21 0.96
N SER A 303 1.85 -22.02 0.89
CA SER A 303 2.74 -21.87 2.04
C SER A 303 2.97 -20.41 2.44
N GLY A 304 2.31 -19.45 1.80
CA GLY A 304 2.46 -18.01 2.07
C GLY A 304 3.05 -17.25 0.88
N TRP A 305 3.56 -16.04 1.13
CA TRP A 305 4.14 -15.22 0.08
C TRP A 305 5.54 -15.71 -0.27
N GLN A 306 5.78 -16.03 -1.55
CA GLN A 306 7.09 -16.47 -2.05
C GLN A 306 7.50 -15.64 -3.26
N PRO A 307 8.77 -15.20 -3.37
CA PRO A 307 9.25 -14.45 -4.51
C PRO A 307 9.32 -15.31 -5.77
N LEU A 308 9.20 -14.70 -6.95
CA LEU A 308 9.17 -15.44 -8.21
C LEU A 308 10.37 -16.37 -8.43
N HIS A 309 11.59 -15.98 -8.03
CA HIS A 309 12.77 -16.82 -8.23
C HIS A 309 12.78 -18.12 -7.40
N ASP A 310 11.95 -18.20 -6.36
CA ASP A 310 11.75 -19.42 -5.57
C ASP A 310 10.65 -20.32 -6.12
N LEU A 311 9.88 -19.84 -7.10
CA LEU A 311 8.78 -20.59 -7.71
C LEU A 311 9.25 -21.40 -8.91
N VAL A 312 8.67 -22.59 -9.05
CA VAL A 312 8.86 -23.45 -10.22
C VAL A 312 7.55 -23.65 -10.98
N VAL A 313 7.66 -24.01 -12.26
CA VAL A 313 6.49 -24.31 -13.09
C VAL A 313 5.73 -25.49 -12.49
N GLY A 314 4.46 -25.25 -12.15
CA GLY A 314 3.60 -26.23 -11.48
C GLY A 314 3.13 -25.75 -10.10
N ASP A 315 3.83 -24.79 -9.50
CA ASP A 315 3.43 -24.23 -8.22
C ASP A 315 2.09 -23.49 -8.31
N ALA A 316 1.28 -23.66 -7.27
CA ALA A 316 -0.02 -23.03 -7.16
C ALA A 316 0.11 -21.62 -6.58
N ILE A 317 -0.19 -20.62 -7.40
CA ILE A 317 -0.30 -19.21 -6.99
C ILE A 317 -1.77 -18.77 -6.90
N ALA A 318 -2.06 -17.86 -5.99
CA ALA A 318 -3.37 -17.28 -5.83
C ALA A 318 -3.73 -16.37 -7.01
N VAL A 319 -4.96 -16.49 -7.50
CA VAL A 319 -5.55 -15.62 -8.52
C VAL A 319 -6.96 -15.22 -8.08
N PRO A 320 -7.43 -14.01 -8.44
CA PRO A 320 -8.77 -13.59 -8.06
C PRO A 320 -9.83 -14.45 -8.75
N ARG A 321 -10.72 -15.05 -7.93
CA ARG A 321 -11.91 -15.78 -8.38
C ARG A 321 -13.03 -14.83 -8.79
N ALA A 322 -13.18 -13.74 -8.05
CA ALA A 322 -14.11 -12.66 -8.32
C ALA A 322 -13.43 -11.32 -7.99
N LEU A 323 -13.64 -10.32 -8.83
CA LEU A 323 -13.18 -8.95 -8.59
C LEU A 323 -14.30 -8.00 -9.03
N PRO A 324 -15.29 -7.69 -8.17
CA PRO A 324 -16.48 -6.93 -8.54
C PRO A 324 -16.17 -5.43 -8.72
N SER A 325 -15.22 -5.12 -9.58
CA SER A 325 -14.86 -3.78 -10.01
C SER A 325 -15.81 -3.36 -11.12
N PHE A 326 -16.86 -2.63 -10.76
CA PHE A 326 -17.79 -2.03 -11.71
C PHE A 326 -17.78 -0.53 -11.50
N GLY A 327 -17.82 0.22 -12.59
CA GLY A 327 -17.90 1.67 -12.49
C GLY A 327 -19.33 2.15 -12.28
N LYS A 328 -19.52 3.46 -12.38
CA LYS A 328 -20.82 4.13 -12.18
C LYS A 328 -21.45 4.63 -13.47
N GLU A 329 -20.68 4.65 -14.56
CA GLU A 329 -21.21 5.09 -15.85
C GLU A 329 -22.26 4.09 -16.33
N SER A 330 -23.34 4.60 -16.91
CA SER A 330 -24.38 3.76 -17.50
C SER A 330 -24.65 4.23 -18.92
N MET A 331 -25.10 3.29 -19.73
CA MET A 331 -25.65 3.57 -21.05
C MET A 331 -26.95 2.80 -21.17
N ASP A 332 -27.84 3.32 -22.01
CA ASP A 332 -29.02 2.60 -22.45
C ASP A 332 -28.68 1.12 -22.78
N PRO A 333 -29.36 0.16 -22.11
CA PRO A 333 -29.12 -1.28 -22.30
C PRO A 333 -29.13 -1.73 -23.76
N GLN A 334 -30.01 -1.17 -24.59
CA GLN A 334 -30.11 -1.53 -26.00
C GLN A 334 -28.89 -1.05 -26.78
N ARG A 335 -28.38 0.16 -26.52
CA ARG A 335 -27.12 0.63 -27.12
C ARG A 335 -25.92 -0.22 -26.69
N ALA A 336 -25.90 -0.70 -25.45
CA ALA A 336 -24.85 -1.63 -24.99
C ALA A 336 -24.91 -2.96 -25.75
N ARG A 337 -26.12 -3.52 -25.95
CA ARG A 337 -26.31 -4.71 -26.78
C ARG A 337 -25.87 -4.49 -28.22
N LEU A 338 -26.25 -3.36 -28.83
CA LEU A 338 -25.84 -3.03 -30.20
C LEU A 338 -24.31 -2.97 -30.34
N LEU A 339 -23.61 -2.45 -29.34
CA LEU A 339 -22.15 -2.47 -29.32
C LEU A 339 -21.60 -3.91 -29.27
N GLY A 340 -22.22 -4.78 -28.48
CA GLY A 340 -21.89 -6.21 -28.41
C GLY A 340 -22.07 -6.92 -29.75
N TYR A 341 -23.17 -6.63 -30.45
CA TYR A 341 -23.43 -7.16 -31.80
C TYR A 341 -22.36 -6.73 -32.81
N PHE A 342 -21.91 -5.47 -32.78
CA PHE A 342 -20.84 -5.01 -33.67
C PHE A 342 -19.47 -5.58 -33.29
N ILE A 343 -19.20 -5.81 -32.01
CA ILE A 343 -17.94 -6.42 -31.56
C ILE A 343 -17.87 -7.88 -32.01
N GLY A 344 -18.95 -8.65 -31.87
CA GLY A 344 -19.02 -10.03 -32.34
C GLY A 344 -19.11 -10.11 -33.87
N ASP A 345 -20.33 -10.11 -34.39
CA ASP A 345 -20.62 -10.36 -35.81
C ASP A 345 -20.57 -9.10 -36.71
N GLY A 346 -20.03 -7.99 -36.21
CA GLY A 346 -19.96 -6.73 -36.96
C GLY A 346 -18.84 -6.68 -38.00
N GLY A 347 -19.16 -6.24 -39.22
CA GLY A 347 -18.22 -5.80 -40.24
C GLY A 347 -18.04 -4.29 -40.21
N LEU A 348 -16.87 -3.80 -39.77
CA LEU A 348 -16.65 -2.38 -39.45
C LEU A 348 -15.63 -1.66 -40.35
N SER A 349 -15.15 -2.32 -41.41
CA SER A 349 -14.09 -1.81 -42.28
C SER A 349 -14.55 -1.39 -43.68
N ALA A 350 -15.82 -1.63 -44.02
CA ALA A 350 -16.40 -1.30 -45.32
C ALA A 350 -16.96 0.14 -45.36
N GLY A 351 -17.66 0.51 -46.43
CA GLY A 351 -18.30 1.84 -46.56
C GLY A 351 -19.45 2.10 -45.58
N SER A 352 -20.00 1.05 -44.96
CA SER A 352 -21.06 1.11 -43.94
C SER A 352 -20.89 -0.03 -42.94
N PRO A 353 -21.28 0.14 -41.66
CA PRO A 353 -21.31 -0.96 -40.71
C PRO A 353 -22.24 -2.07 -41.20
N ALA A 354 -21.77 -3.30 -41.10
CA ALA A 354 -22.55 -4.50 -41.38
C ALA A 354 -22.66 -5.36 -40.12
N PHE A 355 -23.70 -6.18 -40.05
CA PHE A 355 -23.92 -7.20 -39.02
C PHE A 355 -24.38 -8.47 -39.72
N THR A 356 -23.80 -9.63 -39.42
CA THR A 356 -24.15 -10.89 -40.11
C THR A 356 -24.55 -11.94 -39.10
N ASN A 357 -25.82 -12.32 -39.07
CA ASN A 357 -26.33 -13.30 -38.12
C ASN A 357 -27.54 -14.04 -38.72
N ILE A 358 -27.88 -15.21 -38.18
CA ILE A 358 -28.98 -16.08 -38.65
C ILE A 358 -30.12 -16.20 -37.63
N ASP A 359 -29.90 -15.81 -36.37
CA ASP A 359 -30.89 -15.93 -35.32
C ASP A 359 -31.95 -14.81 -35.45
N PRO A 360 -33.23 -15.15 -35.66
CA PRO A 360 -34.27 -14.17 -35.94
C PRO A 360 -34.52 -13.21 -34.76
N VAL A 361 -34.32 -13.65 -33.52
CA VAL A 361 -34.53 -12.81 -32.32
C VAL A 361 -33.42 -11.77 -32.23
N ILE A 362 -32.17 -12.18 -32.47
CA ILE A 362 -31.01 -11.26 -32.48
C ILE A 362 -31.13 -10.27 -33.64
N ILE A 363 -31.54 -10.74 -34.83
CA ILE A 363 -31.74 -9.88 -36.01
C ILE A 363 -32.82 -8.82 -35.73
N GLU A 364 -33.94 -9.21 -35.14
CA GLU A 364 -35.03 -8.28 -34.85
C GLU A 364 -34.66 -7.28 -33.75
N ASP A 365 -33.98 -7.73 -32.68
CA ASP A 365 -33.43 -6.82 -31.66
C ASP A 365 -32.46 -5.83 -32.32
N PHE A 366 -31.51 -6.29 -33.14
CA PHE A 366 -30.59 -5.41 -33.87
C PHE A 366 -31.32 -4.35 -34.71
N LYS A 367 -32.30 -4.76 -35.52
CA LYS A 367 -33.09 -3.84 -36.38
C LYS A 367 -33.87 -2.83 -35.55
N SER A 368 -34.53 -3.30 -34.50
CA SER A 368 -35.31 -2.47 -33.57
C SER A 368 -34.44 -1.40 -32.93
N ILE A 369 -33.27 -1.78 -32.40
CA ILE A 369 -32.34 -0.86 -31.73
C ILE A 369 -31.78 0.18 -32.72
N VAL A 370 -31.42 -0.23 -33.93
CA VAL A 370 -30.94 0.72 -34.95
C VAL A 370 -32.04 1.72 -35.30
N SER A 371 -33.28 1.27 -35.49
CA SER A 371 -34.43 2.12 -35.80
C SER A 371 -34.73 3.13 -34.69
N SER A 372 -34.74 2.68 -33.43
CA SER A 372 -35.09 3.53 -32.29
C SER A 372 -33.98 4.51 -31.87
N HIS A 373 -32.71 4.08 -31.92
CA HIS A 373 -31.59 4.91 -31.43
C HIS A 373 -30.90 5.71 -32.52
N PHE A 374 -31.09 5.34 -33.79
CA PHE A 374 -30.46 6.01 -34.94
C PHE A 374 -31.49 6.32 -36.03
N PRO A 375 -32.46 7.24 -35.78
CA PRO A 375 -33.56 7.54 -36.71
C PRO A 375 -33.11 8.08 -38.08
N GLY A 376 -31.86 8.55 -38.19
CA GLY A 376 -31.21 8.93 -39.45
C GLY A 376 -30.63 7.77 -40.25
N CYS A 377 -30.80 6.51 -39.79
CA CYS A 377 -30.30 5.31 -40.42
C CYS A 377 -31.44 4.34 -40.78
N HIS A 378 -31.17 3.45 -41.74
CA HIS A 378 -32.00 2.29 -42.03
C HIS A 378 -31.11 1.05 -42.18
N VAL A 379 -31.71 -0.13 -41.98
CA VAL A 379 -31.03 -1.41 -42.13
C VAL A 379 -31.43 -2.02 -43.47
N ALA A 380 -30.46 -2.21 -44.37
CA ALA A 380 -30.63 -2.89 -45.64
C ALA A 380 -30.09 -4.31 -45.55
N GLN A 381 -30.92 -5.31 -45.87
CA GLN A 381 -30.50 -6.72 -45.87
C GLN A 381 -29.94 -7.12 -47.24
N ARG A 382 -28.82 -7.85 -47.25
CA ARG A 382 -28.27 -8.53 -48.42
C ARG A 382 -27.77 -9.92 -48.02
N GLY A 383 -28.51 -10.96 -48.41
CA GLY A 383 -28.26 -12.31 -47.92
C GLY A 383 -28.43 -12.38 -46.39
N LEU A 384 -27.41 -12.89 -45.70
CA LEU A 384 -27.35 -13.00 -44.24
C LEU A 384 -26.78 -11.75 -43.55
N SER A 385 -26.42 -10.72 -44.32
CA SER A 385 -25.81 -9.49 -43.80
C SER A 385 -26.77 -8.32 -43.80
N TYR A 386 -26.72 -7.53 -42.74
CA TYR A 386 -27.54 -6.36 -42.46
C TYR A 386 -26.66 -5.12 -42.41
N PHE A 387 -26.80 -4.24 -43.41
CA PHE A 387 -25.99 -3.04 -43.57
C PHE A 387 -26.74 -1.82 -43.01
N VAL A 388 -26.08 -1.04 -42.15
CA VAL A 388 -26.67 0.19 -41.61
C VAL A 388 -26.22 1.37 -42.46
N ALA A 389 -27.16 1.92 -43.23
CA ALA A 389 -26.94 3.06 -44.10
C ALA A 389 -27.67 4.30 -43.58
N ALA A 390 -27.07 5.48 -43.74
CA ALA A 390 -27.77 6.73 -43.47
C ALA A 390 -28.88 6.94 -44.52
N TRP A 391 -30.03 7.47 -44.10
CA TRP A 391 -31.05 7.91 -45.05
C TRP A 391 -30.45 8.98 -45.98
N PRO A 392 -30.70 8.90 -47.30
CA PRO A 392 -30.41 10.03 -48.17
C PRO A 392 -31.14 11.24 -47.60
N ARG A 393 -30.43 12.34 -47.25
CA ARG A 393 -31.10 13.62 -47.01
C ARG A 393 -31.97 13.88 -48.25
N VAL A 394 -33.27 14.02 -48.03
CA VAL A 394 -34.28 14.15 -49.08
C VAL A 394 -33.79 15.11 -50.18
N ARG A 395 -33.89 14.62 -51.41
CA ARG A 395 -33.75 15.39 -52.65
C ARG A 395 -34.64 16.65 -52.62
N ARG A 396 -34.11 17.77 -52.15
CA ARG A 396 -34.50 19.13 -52.57
C ARG A 396 -33.23 19.93 -52.79
N LEU A 397 -32.48 19.60 -53.84
CA LEU A 397 -31.57 20.55 -54.47
C LEU A 397 -32.10 20.79 -55.88
N ALA A 398 -32.32 22.06 -56.22
CA ALA A 398 -32.69 22.48 -57.56
C ALA A 398 -31.62 21.99 -58.54
N VAL A 399 -32.04 21.64 -59.76
CA VAL A 399 -31.18 21.11 -60.84
C VAL A 399 -29.89 21.94 -61.05
N ARG A 400 -29.93 23.25 -60.76
CA ARG A 400 -28.77 24.17 -60.87
C ARG A 400 -27.58 23.78 -59.96
N GLU A 401 -27.80 23.21 -58.78
CA GLU A 401 -26.71 22.88 -57.86
C GLU A 401 -26.00 21.56 -58.21
N ARG A 402 -26.66 20.66 -58.97
CA ARG A 402 -26.01 19.45 -59.50
C ARG A 402 -24.97 19.77 -60.57
N LEU A 403 -25.23 20.79 -61.40
CA LEU A 403 -24.27 21.22 -62.43
C LEU A 403 -23.01 21.83 -61.80
N ALA A 404 -23.15 22.62 -60.73
CA ALA A 404 -22.02 23.24 -60.04
C ALA A 404 -21.10 22.20 -59.36
N ALA A 405 -21.64 21.10 -58.83
CA ALA A 405 -20.84 20.03 -58.23
C ALA A 405 -20.12 19.17 -59.29
N TYR A 406 -20.71 18.98 -60.47
CA TYR A 406 -20.10 18.25 -61.58
C TYR A 406 -18.94 19.05 -62.22
N LEU A 407 -19.10 20.37 -62.33
CA LEU A 407 -18.12 21.26 -62.98
C LEU A 407 -16.90 21.59 -62.10
N HIS A 408 -17.00 21.51 -60.76
CA HIS A 408 -15.93 21.97 -59.88
C HIS A 408 -15.14 20.89 -59.11
N ARG A 409 -15.32 19.58 -59.38
CA ARG A 409 -14.56 18.49 -58.70
C ARG A 409 -14.50 18.61 -57.17
N VAL A 410 -15.46 19.32 -56.56
CA VAL A 410 -15.49 19.52 -55.12
C VAL A 410 -16.01 18.23 -54.49
N ARG A 411 -15.14 17.44 -53.88
CA ARG A 411 -15.52 16.39 -52.92
C ARG A 411 -16.29 17.07 -51.79
N ARG A 412 -17.63 17.11 -51.88
CA ARG A 412 -18.46 17.58 -50.76
C ARG A 412 -18.24 16.64 -49.56
N PRO A 413 -18.12 17.17 -48.33
CA PRO A 413 -18.01 16.33 -47.14
C PRO A 413 -19.27 15.50 -47.02
N ILE A 414 -19.13 14.18 -47.06
CA ILE A 414 -20.22 13.26 -46.74
C ILE A 414 -20.62 13.58 -45.29
N ALA A 415 -21.86 13.96 -45.06
CA ALA A 415 -22.39 14.09 -43.70
C ALA A 415 -22.14 12.75 -42.98
N LYS A 416 -21.32 12.77 -41.90
CA LYS A 416 -20.89 11.55 -41.23
C LYS A 416 -22.12 10.77 -40.77
N SER A 417 -22.25 9.52 -41.21
CA SER A 417 -23.32 8.61 -40.78
C SER A 417 -23.36 8.58 -39.24
N PRO A 418 -24.52 8.81 -38.58
CA PRO A 418 -24.61 8.87 -37.12
C PRO A 418 -24.03 7.63 -36.43
N ILE A 419 -24.31 6.44 -36.97
CA ILE A 419 -23.79 5.19 -36.43
C ILE A 419 -22.29 5.02 -36.65
N ILE A 420 -21.75 5.52 -37.77
CA ILE A 420 -20.28 5.53 -38.00
C ILE A 420 -19.62 6.48 -37.01
N GLY A 421 -20.20 7.66 -36.78
CA GLY A 421 -19.72 8.59 -35.76
C GLY A 421 -19.72 7.97 -34.36
N TRP A 422 -20.78 7.25 -34.01
CA TRP A 422 -20.91 6.52 -32.74
C TRP A 422 -19.87 5.39 -32.60
N LEU A 423 -19.70 4.57 -33.63
CA LEU A 423 -18.66 3.52 -33.65
C LEU A 423 -17.24 4.09 -33.64
N THR A 424 -17.04 5.27 -34.22
CA THR A 424 -15.75 6.00 -34.17
C THR A 424 -15.47 6.51 -32.76
N HIS A 425 -16.48 7.03 -32.06
CA HIS A 425 -16.37 7.44 -30.65
C HIS A 425 -15.93 6.29 -29.74
N PHE A 426 -16.42 5.08 -29.99
CA PHE A 426 -15.99 3.86 -29.30
C PHE A 426 -14.70 3.25 -29.87
N GLY A 427 -14.04 3.86 -30.86
CA GLY A 427 -12.79 3.37 -31.43
C GLY A 427 -12.91 2.05 -32.20
N LEU A 428 -14.14 1.64 -32.56
CA LEU A 428 -14.41 0.37 -33.26
C LEU A 428 -14.45 0.52 -34.78
N TRP A 429 -14.81 1.69 -35.29
CA TRP A 429 -14.88 1.90 -36.74
C TRP A 429 -13.52 1.71 -37.42
N GLY A 430 -13.49 0.98 -38.53
CA GLY A 430 -12.27 0.61 -39.26
C GLY A 430 -11.50 -0.58 -38.68
N LYS A 431 -11.86 -1.10 -37.51
CA LYS A 431 -11.16 -2.23 -36.89
C LYS A 431 -11.57 -3.56 -37.53
N LYS A 432 -10.57 -4.38 -37.86
CA LYS A 432 -10.76 -5.78 -38.29
C LYS A 432 -10.92 -6.71 -37.09
N ALA A 433 -11.45 -7.91 -37.31
CA ALA A 433 -11.70 -8.91 -36.28
C ALA A 433 -10.46 -9.27 -35.44
N GLU A 434 -9.25 -9.23 -36.01
CA GLU A 434 -8.02 -9.60 -35.29
C GLU A 434 -7.58 -8.55 -34.26
N VAL A 435 -8.07 -7.32 -34.36
CA VAL A 435 -7.65 -6.18 -33.52
C VAL A 435 -8.79 -5.57 -32.71
N LYS A 436 -10.00 -6.15 -32.77
CA LYS A 436 -11.13 -5.71 -31.94
C LYS A 436 -10.79 -5.88 -30.46
N ARG A 437 -11.28 -4.95 -29.63
CA ARG A 437 -11.13 -4.89 -28.16
C ARG A 437 -12.44 -4.37 -27.57
N PHE A 438 -12.61 -4.49 -26.27
CA PHE A 438 -13.58 -3.62 -25.59
C PHE A 438 -13.09 -2.17 -25.69
N PRO A 439 -13.98 -1.22 -26.03
CA PRO A 439 -13.68 0.20 -25.87
C PRO A 439 -13.35 0.52 -24.41
N ASP A 440 -12.39 1.41 -24.14
CA ASP A 440 -11.93 1.70 -22.78
C ASP A 440 -13.06 2.19 -21.86
N GLN A 441 -14.07 2.87 -22.43
CA GLN A 441 -15.26 3.33 -21.71
C GLN A 441 -16.02 2.17 -21.06
N VAL A 442 -16.03 0.98 -21.67
CA VAL A 442 -16.75 -0.20 -21.18
C VAL A 442 -16.34 -0.57 -19.76
N TRP A 443 -15.07 -0.37 -19.40
CA TRP A 443 -14.58 -0.74 -18.07
C TRP A 443 -15.16 0.15 -16.95
N ARG A 444 -15.58 1.38 -17.28
CA ARG A 444 -16.21 2.31 -16.34
C ARG A 444 -17.72 2.11 -16.21
N TRP A 445 -18.28 1.19 -16.98
CA TRP A 445 -19.71 0.90 -16.91
C TRP A 445 -20.09 0.16 -15.64
N ASN A 446 -21.33 0.39 -15.22
CA ASN A 446 -21.97 -0.34 -14.16
C ASN A 446 -22.19 -1.81 -14.58
N ARG A 447 -22.56 -2.63 -13.59
CA ARG A 447 -22.77 -4.08 -13.77
C ARG A 447 -23.81 -4.40 -14.83
N GLU A 448 -24.88 -3.63 -14.93
CA GLU A 448 -25.98 -3.88 -15.85
C GLU A 448 -25.62 -3.56 -17.31
N THR A 449 -25.01 -2.40 -17.57
CA THR A 449 -24.60 -2.03 -18.92
C THR A 449 -23.50 -2.96 -19.44
N LEU A 450 -22.52 -3.34 -18.60
CA LEU A 450 -21.49 -4.32 -18.99
C LEU A 450 -22.08 -5.71 -19.24
N ARG A 451 -23.10 -6.11 -18.46
CA ARG A 451 -23.83 -7.37 -18.67
C ARG A 451 -24.46 -7.42 -20.05
N GLU A 452 -25.15 -6.36 -20.47
CA GLU A 452 -25.84 -6.33 -21.77
C GLU A 452 -24.86 -6.40 -22.94
N LEU A 453 -23.71 -5.74 -22.83
CA LEU A 453 -22.62 -5.89 -23.81
C LEU A 453 -22.16 -7.35 -23.91
N LEU A 454 -21.85 -7.98 -22.78
CA LEU A 454 -21.38 -9.38 -22.73
C LEU A 454 -22.45 -10.34 -23.24
N ARG A 455 -23.71 -10.15 -22.83
CA ARG A 455 -24.86 -10.95 -23.27
C ARG A 455 -24.98 -10.93 -24.79
N ALA A 456 -24.95 -9.75 -25.41
CA ALA A 456 -25.04 -9.62 -26.86
C ALA A 456 -23.83 -10.23 -27.58
N LEU A 457 -22.61 -9.91 -27.14
CA LEU A 457 -21.37 -10.43 -27.73
C LEU A 457 -21.32 -11.97 -27.67
N MET A 458 -21.63 -12.55 -26.51
CA MET A 458 -21.64 -14.00 -26.34
C MET A 458 -22.78 -14.65 -27.12
N SER A 459 -23.93 -13.99 -27.27
CA SER A 459 -25.03 -14.53 -28.09
C SER A 459 -24.67 -14.60 -29.57
N CYS A 460 -23.73 -13.78 -30.05
CA CYS A 460 -23.11 -13.90 -31.37
C CYS A 460 -22.09 -15.06 -31.42
N ASP A 461 -20.94 -14.87 -30.78
CA ASP A 461 -19.73 -15.69 -30.96
C ASP A 461 -19.54 -16.79 -29.89
N GLY A 462 -20.32 -16.72 -28.81
CA GLY A 462 -20.29 -17.70 -27.73
C GLY A 462 -21.07 -18.96 -28.07
N SER A 463 -20.73 -20.06 -27.43
CA SER A 463 -21.43 -21.34 -27.55
C SER A 463 -21.66 -21.92 -26.17
N ILE A 464 -22.83 -22.52 -25.97
CA ILE A 464 -23.15 -23.32 -24.79
C ILE A 464 -23.53 -24.73 -25.24
N PHE A 465 -22.95 -25.75 -24.62
CA PHE A 465 -23.19 -27.15 -24.96
C PHE A 465 -22.92 -28.07 -23.76
N ALA A 466 -23.48 -29.28 -23.78
CA ALA A 466 -23.11 -30.35 -22.86
C ALA A 466 -22.08 -31.25 -23.53
N THR A 467 -21.08 -31.67 -22.77
CA THR A 467 -20.18 -32.76 -23.17
C THR A 467 -20.92 -34.10 -23.22
N GLN A 468 -20.30 -35.14 -23.81
CA GLN A 468 -20.83 -36.51 -23.81
C GLN A 468 -21.24 -37.00 -22.41
N ASN A 469 -20.55 -36.52 -21.36
CA ASN A 469 -20.83 -36.87 -19.96
C ASN A 469 -21.83 -35.93 -19.28
N GLY A 470 -22.62 -35.17 -20.05
CA GLY A 470 -23.65 -34.24 -19.55
C GLY A 470 -23.11 -32.95 -18.92
N ARG A 471 -21.79 -32.73 -18.89
CA ARG A 471 -21.21 -31.53 -18.24
C ARG A 471 -21.41 -30.29 -19.11
N PRO A 472 -22.02 -29.21 -18.60
CA PRO A 472 -22.24 -28.01 -19.37
C PRO A 472 -20.92 -27.23 -19.56
N ARG A 473 -20.77 -26.61 -20.71
CA ARG A 473 -19.61 -25.79 -21.06
C ARG A 473 -20.05 -24.56 -21.82
N ILE A 474 -19.36 -23.46 -21.56
CA ILE A 474 -19.48 -22.23 -22.34
C ILE A 474 -18.13 -21.94 -22.98
N GLU A 475 -18.13 -21.64 -24.28
CA GLU A 475 -16.94 -21.27 -25.03
C GLU A 475 -17.16 -19.96 -25.78
N PHE A 476 -16.12 -19.14 -25.86
CA PHE A 476 -16.05 -17.98 -26.73
C PHE A 476 -14.78 -18.10 -27.56
N ALA A 477 -14.92 -18.10 -28.88
CA ALA A 477 -13.81 -18.28 -29.81
C ALA A 477 -13.69 -17.03 -30.70
N VAL A 478 -12.49 -16.45 -30.75
CA VAL A 478 -12.27 -15.15 -31.40
C VAL A 478 -10.88 -15.07 -32.01
N ALA A 479 -10.72 -14.32 -33.10
CA ALA A 479 -9.41 -14.07 -33.71
C ALA A 479 -8.52 -13.13 -32.90
N SER A 480 -9.11 -12.10 -32.26
CA SER A 480 -8.38 -11.13 -31.45
C SER A 480 -7.97 -11.69 -30.08
N GLU A 481 -6.66 -11.77 -29.84
CA GLU A 481 -6.11 -12.06 -28.51
C GLU A 481 -6.61 -11.06 -27.47
N GLY A 482 -6.65 -9.79 -27.85
CA GLY A 482 -7.02 -8.72 -26.94
C GLY A 482 -8.49 -8.80 -26.53
N LEU A 483 -9.40 -9.11 -27.47
CA LEU A 483 -10.82 -9.31 -27.14
C LEU A 483 -11.01 -10.55 -26.25
N ALA A 484 -10.24 -11.62 -26.50
CA ALA A 484 -10.27 -12.79 -25.63
C ALA A 484 -9.80 -12.46 -24.20
N LYS A 485 -8.76 -11.64 -24.04
CA LYS A 485 -8.29 -11.13 -22.74
C LYS A 485 -9.34 -10.25 -22.07
N ASP A 486 -10.02 -9.40 -22.84
CA ASP A 486 -11.06 -8.51 -22.31
C ASP A 486 -12.26 -9.32 -21.81
N VAL A 487 -12.76 -10.29 -22.58
CA VAL A 487 -13.85 -11.19 -22.16
C VAL A 487 -13.44 -12.03 -20.94
N HIS A 488 -12.22 -12.59 -20.95
CA HIS A 488 -11.68 -13.35 -19.81
C HIS A 488 -11.65 -12.52 -18.52
N HIS A 489 -11.22 -11.25 -18.60
CA HIS A 489 -11.20 -10.34 -17.45
C HIS A 489 -12.60 -9.91 -17.01
N ALA A 490 -13.49 -9.63 -17.97
CA ALA A 490 -14.87 -9.24 -17.69
C ALA A 490 -15.61 -10.34 -16.92
N PHE A 491 -15.39 -11.61 -17.25
CA PHE A 491 -15.92 -12.73 -16.47
C PHE A 491 -15.49 -12.71 -15.00
N VAL A 492 -14.25 -12.33 -14.69
CA VAL A 492 -13.80 -12.20 -13.29
C VAL A 492 -14.60 -11.13 -12.53
N ARG A 493 -15.06 -10.07 -13.21
CA ARG A 493 -15.93 -9.04 -12.58
C ARG A 493 -17.29 -9.60 -12.16
N PHE A 494 -17.82 -10.53 -12.93
CA PHE A 494 -19.02 -11.29 -12.59
C PHE A 494 -18.73 -12.52 -11.72
N GLY A 495 -17.50 -12.72 -11.23
CA GLY A 495 -17.14 -13.91 -10.45
C GLY A 495 -17.18 -15.22 -11.24
N ILE A 496 -17.09 -15.15 -12.56
CA ILE A 496 -17.10 -16.31 -13.47
C ILE A 496 -15.65 -16.71 -13.72
N VAL A 497 -15.31 -17.94 -13.33
CA VAL A 497 -13.99 -18.53 -13.58
C VAL A 497 -13.96 -19.05 -15.01
N SER A 498 -12.95 -18.65 -15.76
CA SER A 498 -12.73 -19.14 -17.12
C SER A 498 -11.25 -19.44 -17.35
N ARG A 499 -10.97 -20.13 -18.46
CA ARG A 499 -9.63 -20.38 -18.97
C ARG A 499 -9.45 -19.66 -20.30
N LEU A 500 -8.33 -18.96 -20.46
CA LEU A 500 -7.91 -18.34 -21.71
C LEU A 500 -6.74 -19.12 -22.31
N TYR A 501 -6.83 -19.51 -23.58
CA TYR A 501 -5.72 -20.14 -24.30
C TYR A 501 -5.81 -19.91 -25.81
N ARG A 502 -4.66 -20.07 -26.49
CA ARG A 502 -4.60 -20.05 -27.95
C ARG A 502 -4.96 -21.43 -28.48
N LYS A 503 -6.02 -21.53 -29.28
CA LYS A 503 -6.49 -22.79 -29.89
C LYS A 503 -5.80 -23.08 -31.22
N SER A 504 -5.58 -22.04 -32.03
CA SER A 504 -4.82 -22.11 -33.29
C SER A 504 -4.14 -20.77 -33.56
N GLU A 505 -3.37 -20.66 -34.65
CA GLU A 505 -2.67 -19.41 -34.97
C GLU A 505 -3.57 -18.17 -34.99
N ARG A 506 -4.82 -18.32 -35.44
CA ARG A 506 -5.80 -17.24 -35.58
C ARG A 506 -7.03 -17.41 -34.70
N CYS A 507 -6.95 -18.21 -33.63
CA CYS A 507 -8.09 -18.44 -32.75
C CYS A 507 -7.66 -18.52 -31.28
N TRP A 508 -8.21 -17.62 -30.49
CA TRP A 508 -8.16 -17.62 -29.04
C TRP A 508 -9.48 -18.12 -28.48
N ARG A 509 -9.41 -18.76 -27.31
CA ARG A 509 -10.57 -19.35 -26.66
C ARG A 509 -10.63 -18.96 -25.21
N VAL A 510 -11.80 -18.47 -24.80
CA VAL A 510 -12.20 -18.33 -23.40
C VAL A 510 -13.20 -19.44 -23.11
N GLN A 511 -12.94 -20.26 -22.10
CA GLN A 511 -13.74 -21.44 -21.79
C GLN A 511 -14.15 -21.46 -20.32
N ILE A 512 -15.42 -21.68 -20.05
CA ILE A 512 -16.00 -21.88 -18.71
C ILE A 512 -16.35 -23.37 -18.60
N THR A 513 -15.83 -24.03 -17.57
CA THR A 513 -15.96 -25.48 -17.39
C THR A 513 -16.54 -25.90 -16.04
N ASP A 514 -16.45 -25.04 -15.03
CA ASP A 514 -16.99 -25.33 -13.70
C ASP A 514 -18.48 -25.00 -13.64
N SER A 515 -19.29 -25.91 -13.08
CA SER A 515 -20.74 -25.75 -13.05
C SER A 515 -21.18 -24.47 -12.32
N GLU A 516 -20.48 -24.05 -11.27
CA GLU A 516 -20.83 -22.82 -10.54
C GLU A 516 -20.71 -21.58 -11.43
N SER A 517 -19.63 -21.45 -12.21
CA SER A 517 -19.47 -20.32 -13.13
C SER A 517 -20.40 -20.41 -14.34
N VAL A 518 -20.77 -21.61 -14.80
CA VAL A 518 -21.79 -21.77 -15.84
C VAL A 518 -23.16 -21.34 -15.32
N THR A 519 -23.56 -21.80 -14.13
CA THR A 519 -24.81 -21.37 -13.48
C THR A 519 -24.82 -19.86 -13.22
N ARG A 520 -23.70 -19.30 -12.74
CA ARG A 520 -23.55 -17.85 -12.55
C ARG A 520 -23.65 -17.10 -13.87
N TYR A 521 -23.03 -17.59 -14.95
CA TYR A 521 -23.19 -17.01 -16.27
C TYR A 521 -24.66 -17.00 -16.70
N GLN A 522 -25.36 -18.13 -16.57
CA GLN A 522 -26.78 -18.24 -16.96
C GLN A 522 -27.68 -17.29 -16.17
N ALA A 523 -27.45 -17.18 -14.86
CA ALA A 523 -28.24 -16.32 -13.98
C ALA A 523 -27.92 -14.83 -14.16
N GLU A 524 -26.64 -14.48 -14.31
CA GLU A 524 -26.21 -13.08 -14.29
C GLU A 524 -26.06 -12.44 -15.67
N ILE A 525 -25.60 -13.18 -16.68
CA ILE A 525 -25.36 -12.68 -18.04
C ILE A 525 -26.44 -13.20 -18.98
N GLY A 526 -26.61 -14.52 -19.08
CA GLY A 526 -27.60 -15.15 -19.96
C GLY A 526 -27.30 -14.99 -21.45
N TRP A 527 -28.33 -15.20 -22.27
CA TRP A 527 -28.24 -15.23 -23.74
C TRP A 527 -29.43 -14.53 -24.39
N ILE A 528 -29.34 -14.32 -25.70
CA ILE A 528 -30.41 -13.82 -26.58
C ILE A 528 -30.64 -14.87 -27.67
N GLY A 529 -31.88 -15.02 -28.10
CA GLY A 529 -32.26 -15.92 -29.19
C GLY A 529 -32.23 -17.40 -28.81
N GLU A 530 -31.91 -18.26 -29.78
CA GLU A 530 -31.92 -19.73 -29.65
C GLU A 530 -31.12 -20.20 -28.44
N LYS A 531 -29.97 -19.58 -28.17
CA LYS A 531 -29.06 -19.94 -27.08
C LYS A 531 -29.68 -19.77 -25.70
N ALA A 532 -30.66 -18.86 -25.54
CA ALA A 532 -31.36 -18.65 -24.28
C ALA A 532 -32.24 -19.83 -23.88
N ASN A 533 -32.73 -20.59 -24.86
CA ASN A 533 -33.63 -21.73 -24.65
C ASN A 533 -32.91 -23.08 -24.70
N ARG A 534 -31.61 -23.09 -25.01
CA ARG A 534 -30.84 -24.32 -25.29
C ARG A 534 -30.49 -25.14 -24.05
N PHE A 535 -30.51 -24.52 -22.87
CA PHE A 535 -30.17 -25.19 -21.60
C PHE A 535 -31.17 -24.83 -20.50
N PRO A 536 -31.59 -25.80 -19.67
CA PRO A 536 -32.36 -25.50 -18.48
C PRO A 536 -31.54 -24.61 -17.53
N GLN A 537 -32.23 -23.75 -16.75
CA GLN A 537 -31.56 -22.91 -15.75
C GLN A 537 -30.91 -23.75 -14.65
N ASP A 538 -31.50 -24.90 -14.32
CA ASP A 538 -30.95 -25.85 -13.36
C ASP A 538 -30.04 -26.86 -14.07
N LEU A 539 -28.74 -26.57 -14.04
CA LEU A 539 -27.72 -27.41 -14.65
C LEU A 539 -27.14 -28.40 -13.62
N PRO A 540 -26.91 -29.66 -14.00
CA PRO A 540 -26.26 -30.63 -13.13
C PRO A 540 -24.90 -30.12 -12.64
N GLN A 541 -24.68 -30.23 -11.33
CA GLN A 541 -23.46 -29.78 -10.68
C GLN A 541 -22.35 -30.83 -10.84
N PHE A 542 -21.23 -30.42 -11.42
CA PHE A 542 -20.02 -31.21 -11.56
C PHE A 542 -18.82 -30.42 -11.01
N ARG A 543 -17.92 -31.11 -10.31
CA ARG A 543 -16.61 -30.53 -9.95
C ARG A 543 -15.73 -30.45 -11.20
N GLY A 544 -15.30 -29.23 -11.54
CA GLY A 544 -14.26 -28.98 -12.54
C GLY A 544 -12.85 -29.04 -11.93
N ASN A 545 -11.81 -28.99 -12.76
CA ASN A 545 -10.42 -28.89 -12.28
C ASN A 545 -9.95 -27.43 -12.09
N ASN A 546 -10.76 -26.46 -12.53
CA ASN A 546 -10.43 -25.03 -12.47
C ASN A 546 -11.20 -24.36 -11.34
N GLY A 547 -10.54 -23.43 -10.63
CA GLY A 547 -11.17 -22.62 -9.59
C GLY A 547 -11.31 -23.27 -8.21
N HIS A 548 -10.70 -24.45 -8.01
CA HIS A 548 -10.66 -25.16 -6.71
C HIS A 548 -9.34 -24.94 -5.98
N LEU A 549 -9.39 -25.05 -4.65
CA LEU A 549 -8.19 -24.98 -3.82
C LEU A 549 -7.27 -26.19 -4.07
N PRO A 550 -5.94 -25.99 -4.12
CA PRO A 550 -4.98 -27.09 -4.24
C PRO A 550 -5.15 -28.15 -3.13
N ILE A 551 -4.81 -29.40 -3.44
CA ILE A 551 -4.88 -30.52 -2.46
C ILE A 551 -4.10 -30.21 -1.18
N ALA A 552 -2.97 -29.50 -1.30
CA ALA A 552 -2.16 -29.09 -0.16
C ALA A 552 -2.95 -28.21 0.84
N VAL A 553 -3.81 -27.30 0.36
CA VAL A 553 -4.68 -26.48 1.21
C VAL A 553 -5.64 -27.37 2.00
N TRP A 554 -6.25 -28.37 1.35
CA TRP A 554 -7.14 -29.31 2.04
C TRP A 554 -6.43 -30.13 3.12
N LYS A 555 -5.15 -30.48 2.91
CA LYS A 555 -4.34 -31.14 3.95
C LYS A 555 -4.12 -30.22 5.15
N MET A 556 -3.79 -28.94 4.91
CA MET A 556 -3.61 -27.94 5.97
C MET A 556 -4.90 -27.72 6.76
N VAL A 557 -6.04 -27.56 6.07
CA VAL A 557 -7.36 -27.43 6.72
C VAL A 557 -7.64 -28.66 7.59
N GLY A 558 -7.37 -29.86 7.08
CA GLY A 558 -7.55 -31.10 7.84
C GLY A 558 -6.68 -31.19 9.10
N GLN A 559 -5.42 -30.78 9.01
CA GLN A 559 -4.51 -30.73 10.16
C GLN A 559 -5.04 -29.77 11.23
N VAL A 560 -5.38 -28.53 10.85
CA VAL A 560 -5.91 -27.51 11.76
C VAL A 560 -7.24 -27.94 12.38
N ALA A 561 -8.12 -28.55 11.59
CA ALA A 561 -9.40 -29.09 12.06
C ALA A 561 -9.18 -30.17 13.13
N SER A 562 -8.23 -31.10 12.88
CA SER A 562 -7.88 -32.15 13.84
C SER A 562 -7.30 -31.59 15.13
N THR A 563 -6.42 -30.59 15.06
CA THR A 563 -5.85 -29.92 16.25
C THR A 563 -6.94 -29.25 17.10
N ARG A 564 -8.01 -28.77 16.46
CA ARG A 564 -9.16 -28.13 17.13
C ARG A 564 -10.27 -29.12 17.52
N GLY A 565 -10.07 -30.43 17.36
CA GLY A 565 -11.09 -31.45 17.65
C GLY A 565 -12.34 -31.37 16.76
N LEU A 566 -12.23 -30.73 15.59
CA LEU A 566 -13.33 -30.56 14.65
C LEU A 566 -13.27 -31.68 13.60
N SER A 567 -14.33 -32.48 13.52
CA SER A 567 -14.54 -33.35 12.37
C SER A 567 -14.88 -32.54 11.12
N TRP A 568 -14.62 -33.08 9.93
CA TRP A 568 -14.98 -32.44 8.67
C TRP A 568 -16.47 -32.09 8.60
N ALA A 569 -17.32 -32.95 9.17
CA ALA A 569 -18.75 -32.71 9.38
C ALA A 569 -19.03 -31.40 10.15
N LYS A 570 -18.39 -31.21 11.31
CA LYS A 570 -18.56 -30.01 12.13
C LYS A 570 -18.00 -28.77 11.43
N LEU A 571 -16.89 -28.92 10.71
CA LEU A 571 -16.27 -27.84 9.95
C LEU A 571 -17.18 -27.36 8.81
N ALA A 572 -17.79 -28.29 8.07
CA ALA A 572 -18.74 -28.00 6.99
C ALA A 572 -20.00 -27.29 7.49
N VAL A 573 -20.55 -27.72 8.63
CA VAL A 573 -21.67 -27.03 9.28
C VAL A 573 -21.26 -25.61 9.70
N ALA A 574 -20.09 -25.45 10.31
CA ALA A 574 -19.58 -24.16 10.75
C ALA A 574 -19.25 -23.21 9.59
N SER A 575 -18.84 -23.74 8.43
CA SER A 575 -18.61 -22.96 7.21
C SER A 575 -19.90 -22.66 6.42
N GLY A 576 -21.06 -23.08 6.92
CA GLY A 576 -22.35 -22.82 6.31
C GLY A 576 -22.67 -23.70 5.10
N GLU A 577 -21.96 -24.81 4.91
CA GLU A 577 -22.29 -25.78 3.87
C GLU A 577 -23.60 -26.50 4.20
N ARG A 578 -24.48 -26.65 3.21
CA ARG A 578 -25.74 -27.38 3.35
C ARG A 578 -25.56 -28.77 2.75
N ALA A 579 -25.54 -29.81 3.57
CA ALA A 579 -25.48 -31.18 3.09
C ALA A 579 -26.74 -31.51 2.27
N ARG A 580 -26.57 -32.13 1.10
CA ARG A 580 -27.67 -32.52 0.19
C ARG A 580 -28.55 -33.62 0.78
N THR A 581 -27.98 -34.43 1.66
CA THR A 581 -28.65 -35.40 2.54
C THR A 581 -28.34 -34.98 3.96
N SER A 582 -29.33 -34.97 4.84
CA SER A 582 -29.28 -34.48 6.23
C SER A 582 -28.34 -35.26 7.18
N LYS A 583 -27.29 -35.91 6.65
CA LYS A 583 -26.29 -36.66 7.42
C LYS A 583 -24.88 -36.17 7.04
N PHE A 584 -24.25 -35.45 7.96
CA PHE A 584 -22.84 -35.07 7.85
C PHE A 584 -21.86 -36.19 8.26
N GLU A 585 -22.35 -37.32 8.76
CA GLU A 585 -21.52 -38.46 9.23
C GLU A 585 -20.64 -39.07 8.12
N THR A 586 -21.00 -38.88 6.84
CA THR A 586 -20.22 -39.34 5.67
C THR A 586 -19.59 -38.18 4.88
N TYR A 587 -19.49 -36.98 5.46
CA TYR A 587 -18.97 -35.80 4.77
C TYR A 587 -17.49 -35.98 4.39
N ASN A 588 -17.22 -36.01 3.08
CA ASN A 588 -15.88 -36.01 2.53
C ASN A 588 -15.64 -34.67 1.81
N PRO A 589 -14.71 -33.82 2.27
CA PRO A 589 -14.43 -32.52 1.63
C PRO A 589 -13.97 -32.65 0.16
N ARG A 590 -13.53 -33.86 -0.25
CA ARG A 590 -13.09 -34.17 -1.62
C ARG A 590 -14.24 -34.54 -2.58
N THR A 591 -15.44 -34.89 -2.09
CA THR A 591 -16.63 -35.25 -2.89
C THR A 591 -17.66 -34.14 -2.86
#